data_AF-A0A524I9P5-F1
#
_entry.id   AF-A0A524I9P5-F1
#
_cell.length_a   1.000
_cell.length_b   1.000
_cell.length_c   1.000
_cell.angle_alpha   90.00
_cell.angle_beta   90.00
_cell.angle_gamma   90.00
#
_symmetry.space_group_name_H-M   'P 1'
#
loop_
_entity.id
_entity.type
_entity.pdbx_description
1 polymer ?
#
loop_
_entity_poly.entity_id
_entity_poly.type
_entity_poly.pdbx_seq_one_letter_code
_entity_poly.pdbx_strand_id
1 'polypeptide(L)'
;MMPDLSPKRVAVVYTPVEESLQDVKGQMRIEMDLAVSAREVTEALSSFGHTSRCFTFDRDPAALASSLRKFEADAVFNLSECPMNSAQKEPHGAAFLELLNFPYTGNGPLPLSVCNDKALTKHILSSVGIPTPSFRLYAEVPRGRSRLRFPVIVKPSKEDGSAGISEESVV
;
A
#
# COMPACT_ATOMS: atom_id res chain seq x y z
N MET A 1 -0.91 14.03 29.32
CA MET A 1 -1.17 15.32 28.62
C MET A 1 -0.82 15.07 27.18
N MET A 2 -1.79 15.08 26.26
CA MET A 2 -1.49 14.99 24.83
C MET A 2 -0.64 16.23 24.49
N PRO A 3 0.45 16.09 23.72
CA PRO A 3 1.21 17.25 23.27
C PRO A 3 0.27 18.22 22.53
N ASP A 4 0.44 19.52 22.79
CA ASP A 4 -0.28 20.57 22.07
C ASP A 4 0.14 20.54 20.59
N LEU A 5 -0.66 19.86 19.78
CA LEU A 5 -0.47 19.82 18.34
C LEU A 5 -1.12 21.07 17.76
N SER A 6 -0.29 22.10 17.50
CA SER A 6 -0.72 23.27 16.74
C SER A 6 -1.51 22.84 15.49
N PRO A 7 -2.63 23.51 15.14
CA PRO A 7 -3.39 23.18 13.94
C PRO A 7 -2.50 23.05 12.70
N LYS A 8 -2.77 22.01 11.90
CA LYS A 8 -2.02 21.67 10.68
C LYS A 8 -2.98 21.47 9.51
N ARG A 9 -2.46 21.64 8.30
CA ARG A 9 -3.13 21.37 7.03
C ARG A 9 -2.71 19.99 6.56
N VAL A 10 -3.56 18.98 6.77
CA VAL A 10 -3.23 17.58 6.48
C VAL A 10 -3.95 17.14 5.21
N ALA A 11 -3.19 16.83 4.17
CA ALA A 11 -3.76 16.27 2.94
C ALA A 11 -3.89 14.75 3.11
N VAL A 12 -5.10 14.21 2.97
CA VAL A 12 -5.34 12.76 2.96
C VAL A 12 -5.32 12.29 1.50
N VAL A 13 -4.21 11.68 1.08
CA VAL A 13 -4.00 11.25 -0.31
C VAL A 13 -4.37 9.77 -0.41
N TYR A 14 -5.23 9.41 -1.35
CA TYR A 14 -5.63 8.02 -1.59
C TYR A 14 -5.71 7.71 -3.08
N THR A 15 -5.53 6.44 -3.45
CA THR A 15 -5.72 5.98 -4.83
C THR A 15 -7.17 5.53 -5.03
N PRO A 16 -7.94 6.15 -5.96
CA PRO A 16 -9.26 5.65 -6.28
C PRO A 16 -9.14 4.30 -6.99
N VAL A 17 -9.86 3.28 -6.50
CA VAL A 17 -9.95 1.99 -7.19
C VAL A 17 -10.97 2.15 -8.31
N GLU A 18 -10.52 2.31 -9.57
CA GLU A 18 -11.41 2.18 -10.73
C GLU A 18 -11.97 0.75 -10.75
N GLU A 19 -13.28 0.57 -11.03
CA GLU A 19 -14.08 -0.68 -11.06
C GLU A 19 -13.53 -1.85 -11.93
N SER A 20 -12.30 -1.75 -12.43
CA SER A 20 -11.58 -2.76 -13.19
C SER A 20 -11.31 -4.09 -12.46
N LEU A 21 -11.58 -4.19 -11.15
CA LEU A 21 -11.50 -5.44 -10.38
C LEU A 21 -12.80 -6.24 -10.45
N GLN A 22 -13.29 -6.55 -11.67
CA GLN A 22 -14.55 -7.24 -11.93
C GLN A 22 -14.69 -8.62 -11.21
N ASP A 23 -13.58 -9.23 -10.76
CA ASP A 23 -13.56 -10.58 -10.18
C ASP A 23 -13.49 -10.68 -8.65
N VAL A 24 -13.60 -9.57 -7.90
CA VAL A 24 -13.57 -9.59 -6.41
C VAL A 24 -14.99 -9.52 -5.83
N LYS A 25 -15.35 -10.46 -4.92
CA LYS A 25 -16.64 -10.51 -4.20
C LYS A 25 -16.99 -9.15 -3.58
N GLY A 26 -18.24 -8.71 -3.76
CA GLY A 26 -18.71 -7.35 -3.44
C GLY A 26 -18.52 -6.86 -2.00
N GLN A 27 -18.42 -7.74 -1.00
CA GLN A 27 -18.16 -7.36 0.40
C GLN A 27 -16.70 -6.95 0.66
N MET A 28 -15.75 -7.61 -0.01
CA MET A 28 -14.31 -7.29 0.08
C MET A 28 -14.00 -5.96 -0.63
N ARG A 29 -14.81 -5.58 -1.62
CA ARG A 29 -14.73 -4.27 -2.30
C ARG A 29 -15.09 -3.09 -1.40
N ILE A 30 -16.00 -3.28 -0.44
CA ILE A 30 -16.44 -2.21 0.47
C ILE A 30 -15.40 -1.97 1.57
N GLU A 31 -14.78 -3.04 2.08
CA GLU A 31 -13.68 -2.95 3.06
C GLU A 31 -12.38 -2.37 2.47
N MET A 32 -12.20 -2.47 1.15
CA MET A 32 -11.06 -1.90 0.41
C MET A 32 -11.38 -0.54 -0.24
N ASP A 33 -12.51 0.09 0.07
CA ASP A 33 -12.80 1.42 -0.45
C ASP A 33 -11.94 2.46 0.26
N LEU A 34 -10.76 2.72 -0.31
CA LEU A 34 -9.84 3.75 0.15
C LEU A 34 -10.49 5.14 0.23
N ALA A 35 -11.58 5.39 -0.50
CA ALA A 35 -12.32 6.64 -0.37
C ALA A 35 -13.10 6.72 0.96
N VAL A 36 -13.62 5.60 1.47
CA VAL A 36 -14.24 5.54 2.81
C VAL A 36 -13.18 5.75 3.88
N SER A 37 -12.08 5.00 3.83
CA SER A 37 -10.95 5.16 4.76
C SER A 37 -10.40 6.60 4.75
N ALA A 38 -10.28 7.21 3.56
CA ALA A 38 -9.83 8.60 3.45
C ALA A 38 -10.81 9.60 4.10
N ARG A 39 -12.12 9.37 4.01
CA ARG A 39 -13.12 10.20 4.69
C ARG A 39 -13.04 10.05 6.20
N GLU A 40 -12.98 8.83 6.71
CA GLU A 40 -12.87 8.55 8.15
C GLU A 40 -11.61 9.18 8.76
N VAL A 41 -10.47 9.04 8.08
CA VAL A 41 -9.22 9.68 8.49
C VAL A 41 -9.34 11.21 8.43
N THR A 42 -9.97 11.76 7.40
CA THR A 42 -10.19 13.21 7.28
C THR A 42 -11.04 13.74 8.43
N GLU A 43 -12.15 13.08 8.75
CA GLU A 43 -13.07 13.44 9.83
C GLU A 43 -12.37 13.34 11.19
N ALA A 44 -11.62 12.26 11.43
CA ALA A 44 -10.82 12.10 12.63
C ALA A 44 -9.83 13.26 12.79
N LEU A 45 -9.01 13.56 11.78
CA LEU A 45 -8.06 14.67 11.81
C LEU A 45 -8.74 16.03 12.09
N SER A 46 -9.91 16.26 11.47
CA SER A 46 -10.71 17.47 11.70
C SER A 46 -11.20 17.57 13.14
N SER A 47 -11.63 16.46 13.75
CA SER A 47 -12.06 16.42 15.16
C SER A 47 -10.94 16.79 16.16
N PHE A 48 -9.68 16.63 15.76
CA PHE A 48 -8.51 17.05 16.53
C PHE A 48 -8.05 18.49 16.21
N GLY A 49 -8.81 19.24 15.43
CA GLY A 49 -8.54 20.65 15.13
C GLY A 49 -7.59 20.89 13.96
N HIS A 50 -7.28 19.87 13.16
CA HIS A 50 -6.52 20.04 11.91
C HIS A 50 -7.46 20.45 10.76
N THR A 51 -6.94 21.21 9.80
CA THR A 51 -7.61 21.43 8.51
C THR A 51 -7.25 20.26 7.59
N SER A 52 -8.15 19.31 7.40
CA SER A 52 -7.91 18.13 6.56
C SER A 52 -8.76 18.12 5.30
N ARG A 53 -8.24 17.53 4.22
CA ARG A 53 -8.99 17.34 2.95
C ARG A 53 -8.50 16.11 2.20
N CYS A 54 -9.41 15.40 1.52
CA CYS A 54 -9.06 14.30 0.63
C CYS A 54 -8.48 14.79 -0.71
N PHE A 55 -7.53 14.02 -1.25
CA PHE A 55 -6.93 14.19 -2.57
C PHE A 55 -6.78 12.83 -3.23
N THR A 56 -7.10 12.74 -4.51
CA THR A 56 -6.91 11.51 -5.29
C THR A 56 -5.52 11.49 -5.90
N PHE A 57 -4.81 10.37 -5.76
CA PHE A 57 -3.65 10.05 -6.57
C PHE A 57 -4.13 9.29 -7.81
N ASP A 58 -4.58 10.06 -8.79
CA ASP A 58 -5.14 9.56 -10.05
C ASP A 58 -4.04 9.36 -11.12
N ARG A 59 -4.41 9.54 -12.39
CA ARG A 59 -3.51 9.40 -13.53
C ARG A 59 -2.66 10.63 -13.84
N ASP A 60 -2.82 11.73 -13.10
CA ASP A 60 -2.08 12.98 -13.27
C ASP A 60 -1.34 13.41 -11.99
N PRO A 61 -0.10 12.90 -11.80
CA PRO A 61 0.73 13.30 -10.67
C PRO A 61 1.01 14.81 -10.62
N ALA A 62 1.04 15.52 -11.76
CA ALA A 62 1.30 16.95 -11.79
C ALA A 62 0.11 17.75 -11.23
N ALA A 63 -1.12 17.30 -11.51
CA ALA A 63 -2.34 17.86 -10.92
C ALA A 63 -2.39 17.63 -9.40
N LEU A 64 -2.02 16.44 -8.93
CA LEU A 64 -1.89 16.16 -7.50
C LEU A 64 -0.87 17.09 -6.84
N ALA A 65 0.35 17.20 -7.39
CA ALA A 65 1.39 18.07 -6.87
C ALA A 65 0.92 19.53 -6.74
N SER A 66 0.26 20.04 -7.77
CA SER A 66 -0.30 21.39 -7.80
C SER A 66 -1.39 21.58 -6.74
N SER A 67 -2.23 20.58 -6.56
CA SER A 67 -3.32 20.60 -5.57
C SER A 67 -2.80 20.58 -4.13
N LEU A 68 -1.77 19.77 -3.83
CA LEU A 68 -1.13 19.74 -2.51
C LEU A 68 -0.46 21.08 -2.17
N ARG A 69 0.23 21.69 -3.14
CA ARG A 69 0.87 23.01 -2.98
C ARG A 69 -0.16 24.12 -2.79
N LYS A 70 -1.23 24.14 -3.59
CA LYS A 70 -2.33 25.11 -3.45
C LYS A 70 -3.06 24.96 -2.12
N PHE A 71 -3.14 23.73 -1.61
CA PHE A 71 -3.66 23.47 -0.28
C PHE A 71 -2.63 23.78 0.82
N GLU A 72 -1.39 24.15 0.52
CA GLU A 72 -0.36 24.45 1.52
C GLU A 72 -0.27 23.33 2.57
N ALA A 73 -0.22 22.07 2.11
CA ALA A 73 -0.20 20.91 2.99
C ALA A 73 1.06 20.94 3.89
N ASP A 74 0.87 20.88 5.20
CA ASP A 74 1.95 20.71 6.18
C ASP A 74 2.46 19.26 6.20
N ALA A 75 1.56 18.31 5.97
CA ALA A 75 1.84 16.88 5.91
C ALA A 75 0.80 16.14 5.07
N VAL A 76 1.17 14.94 4.63
CA VAL A 76 0.31 14.03 3.86
C VAL A 76 0.01 12.78 4.69
N PHE A 77 -1.26 12.49 4.93
CA PHE A 77 -1.67 11.16 5.35
C PHE A 77 -1.79 10.29 4.08
N ASN A 78 -0.85 9.36 3.90
CA ASN A 78 -0.72 8.57 2.67
C ASN A 78 -1.50 7.25 2.77
N LEU A 79 -2.58 7.16 2.00
CA LEU A 79 -3.40 5.96 1.74
C LEU A 79 -3.31 5.55 0.25
N SER A 80 -2.19 5.87 -0.40
CA SER A 80 -1.95 5.54 -1.80
C SER A 80 -1.38 4.13 -1.90
N GLU A 81 -2.14 3.20 -2.47
CA GLU A 81 -1.76 1.79 -2.63
C GLU A 81 -1.48 1.44 -4.09
N CYS A 82 -2.26 1.99 -5.02
CA CYS A 82 -2.18 1.63 -6.44
C CYS A 82 -2.09 2.84 -7.39
N PRO A 83 -1.05 3.71 -7.31
CA PRO A 83 -0.90 4.80 -8.26
C PRO A 83 -0.95 4.30 -9.70
N MET A 84 -1.68 5.01 -10.59
CA MET A 84 -1.88 4.57 -11.98
C MET A 84 -2.45 3.14 -12.10
N ASN A 85 -3.28 2.71 -11.15
CA ASN A 85 -3.89 1.36 -11.06
C ASN A 85 -2.86 0.21 -11.04
N SER A 86 -1.75 0.37 -10.31
CA SER A 86 -0.73 -0.68 -10.19
C SER A 86 -0.19 -0.75 -8.76
N ALA A 87 -0.39 -1.88 -8.10
CA ALA A 87 0.14 -2.14 -6.76
C ALA A 87 1.68 -2.07 -6.73
N GLN A 88 2.35 -2.41 -7.84
CA GLN A 88 3.80 -2.27 -7.96
C GLN A 88 4.27 -0.80 -7.92
N LYS A 89 3.35 0.16 -8.08
CA LYS A 89 3.63 1.59 -8.01
C LYS A 89 3.41 2.21 -6.64
N GLU A 90 2.97 1.46 -5.63
CA GLU A 90 2.91 1.92 -4.24
C GLU A 90 4.22 2.62 -3.77
N PRO A 91 5.43 2.02 -3.93
CA PRO A 91 6.67 2.71 -3.57
C PRO A 91 6.95 3.96 -4.40
N HIS A 92 6.40 4.06 -5.61
CA HIS A 92 6.53 5.25 -6.46
C HIS A 92 5.65 6.39 -5.96
N GLY A 93 4.50 6.08 -5.34
CA GLY A 93 3.67 7.07 -4.66
C GLY A 93 4.41 7.73 -3.49
N ALA A 94 5.08 6.91 -2.66
CA ALA A 94 5.95 7.43 -1.59
C ALA A 94 7.12 8.25 -2.16
N ALA A 95 7.80 7.75 -3.19
CA ALA A 95 8.93 8.45 -3.82
C ALA A 95 8.51 9.80 -4.42
N PHE A 96 7.31 9.87 -4.99
CA PHE A 96 6.73 11.11 -5.49
C PHE A 96 6.55 12.14 -4.37
N LEU A 97 6.04 11.75 -3.20
CA LEU A 97 5.91 12.65 -2.05
C LEU A 97 7.28 13.10 -1.50
N GLU A 98 8.27 12.20 -1.46
CA GLU A 98 9.66 12.54 -1.09
C GLU A 98 10.28 13.57 -2.04
N LEU A 99 10.14 13.38 -3.36
CA LEU A 99 10.65 14.31 -4.37
C LEU A 99 9.98 15.68 -4.31
N LEU A 100 8.72 15.75 -3.87
CA LEU A 100 8.00 16.99 -3.64
C LEU A 100 8.32 17.62 -2.28
N ASN A 101 9.11 16.96 -1.44
CA ASN A 101 9.48 17.38 -0.09
C ASN A 101 8.27 17.59 0.83
N PHE A 102 7.23 16.76 0.68
CA PHE A 102 6.11 16.72 1.63
C PHE A 102 6.41 15.67 2.72
N PRO A 103 6.31 16.01 4.01
CA PRO A 103 6.26 15.01 5.08
C PRO A 103 5.02 14.12 4.90
N TYR A 104 5.16 12.81 5.07
CA TYR A 104 4.04 11.88 4.90
C TYR A 104 4.07 10.72 5.90
N THR A 105 2.89 10.14 6.15
CA THR A 105 2.76 8.96 7.02
C THR A 105 3.11 7.67 6.27
N GLY A 106 3.60 6.67 7.01
CA GLY A 106 3.87 5.34 6.48
C GLY A 106 5.35 5.12 6.14
N ASN A 107 5.60 4.13 5.28
CA ASN A 107 6.95 3.72 4.91
C ASN A 107 7.45 4.45 3.66
N GLY A 108 8.78 4.59 3.56
CA GLY A 108 9.41 5.08 2.34
C GLY A 108 9.51 4.04 1.22
N PRO A 109 10.02 4.45 0.04
CA PRO A 109 10.05 3.62 -1.16
C PRO A 109 10.79 2.29 -0.99
N LEU A 110 11.90 2.29 -0.25
CA LEU A 110 12.72 1.09 -0.08
C LEU A 110 12.03 0.01 0.78
N PRO A 111 11.55 0.31 2.01
CA PRO A 111 10.78 -0.67 2.76
C PRO A 111 9.56 -1.19 2.00
N LEU A 112 8.81 -0.30 1.33
CA LEU A 112 7.67 -0.71 0.50
C LEU A 112 8.09 -1.68 -0.62
N SER A 113 9.16 -1.36 -1.37
CA SER A 113 9.68 -2.23 -2.43
C SER A 113 10.14 -3.59 -1.91
N VAL A 114 10.74 -3.63 -0.71
CA VAL A 114 11.17 -4.88 -0.07
C VAL A 114 9.96 -5.71 0.34
N CYS A 115 9.01 -5.10 1.06
CA CYS A 115 7.83 -5.76 1.61
C CYS A 115 6.87 -6.27 0.52
N ASN A 116 6.80 -5.58 -0.63
CA ASN A 116 5.98 -6.01 -1.76
C ASN A 116 6.54 -7.23 -2.48
N ASP A 117 7.80 -7.62 -2.24
CA ASP A 117 8.37 -8.89 -2.72
C ASP A 117 8.59 -9.85 -1.55
N LYS A 118 7.72 -10.86 -1.46
CA LYS A 118 7.76 -11.85 -0.38
C LYS A 118 9.04 -12.69 -0.40
N ALA A 119 9.63 -12.95 -1.56
CA ALA A 119 10.88 -13.70 -1.65
C ALA A 119 12.04 -12.84 -1.16
N LEU A 120 12.13 -11.59 -1.62
CA LEU A 120 13.14 -10.63 -1.18
C LEU A 120 13.06 -10.36 0.32
N THR A 121 11.86 -10.09 0.85
CA THR A 121 11.61 -9.93 2.30
C THR A 121 12.14 -11.14 3.07
N LYS A 122 11.78 -12.36 2.65
CA LYS A 122 12.26 -13.58 3.33
C LYS A 122 13.77 -13.75 3.27
N HIS A 123 14.41 -13.39 2.17
CA HIS A 123 15.87 -13.42 2.06
C HIS A 123 16.53 -12.44 3.04
N ILE A 124 16.01 -11.22 3.16
CA ILE A 124 16.51 -10.21 4.10
C ILE A 124 16.29 -10.65 5.55
N LEU A 125 15.10 -11.13 5.90
CA LEU A 125 14.81 -11.63 7.25
C LEU A 125 15.73 -12.80 7.62
N SER A 126 15.94 -13.73 6.68
CA SER A 126 16.80 -14.90 6.91
C SER A 126 18.28 -14.51 7.08
N SER A 127 18.77 -13.50 6.36
CA SER A 127 20.17 -13.07 6.46
C SER A 127 20.52 -12.46 7.82
N VAL A 128 19.52 -11.96 8.55
CA VAL A 128 19.68 -11.44 9.92
C VAL A 128 19.17 -12.39 11.00
N GLY A 129 18.86 -13.65 10.65
CA GLY A 129 18.45 -14.68 11.60
C GLY A 129 16.99 -14.61 12.06
N ILE A 130 16.14 -13.82 11.39
CA ILE A 130 14.70 -13.82 11.64
C ILE A 130 14.05 -15.00 10.89
N PRO A 131 13.39 -15.93 11.60
CA PRO A 131 12.84 -17.13 10.98
C PRO A 131 11.66 -16.80 10.05
N THR A 132 11.64 -17.45 8.88
CA THR A 132 10.51 -17.39 7.94
C THR A 132 10.17 -18.79 7.42
N PRO A 133 8.94 -19.05 6.94
CA PRO A 133 8.60 -20.35 6.36
C PRO A 133 9.50 -20.67 5.17
N SER A 134 10.06 -21.89 5.13
CA SER A 134 10.82 -22.41 3.98
C SER A 134 10.02 -22.23 2.71
N PHE A 135 10.67 -21.76 1.64
CA PHE A 135 9.98 -21.43 0.40
C PHE A 135 10.81 -21.79 -0.83
N ARG A 136 10.13 -21.85 -1.97
CA ARG A 136 10.72 -21.92 -3.30
C ARG A 136 10.02 -20.89 -4.17
N LEU A 137 10.79 -20.17 -4.98
CA LEU A 137 10.28 -19.26 -5.99
C LEU A 137 10.27 -20.00 -7.34
N TYR A 138 9.15 -19.91 -8.04
CA TYR A 138 8.95 -20.51 -9.34
C TYR A 138 8.52 -19.41 -10.31
N ALA A 139 9.26 -19.23 -11.40
CA ALA A 139 8.88 -18.33 -12.50
C ALA A 139 7.97 -19.02 -13.53
N GLU A 140 8.00 -20.36 -13.55
CA GLU A 140 7.21 -21.23 -14.41
C GLU A 140 6.72 -22.43 -13.60
N VAL A 141 5.81 -23.22 -14.19
CA VAL A 141 5.33 -24.46 -13.56
C VAL A 141 6.53 -25.37 -13.23
N PRO A 142 6.70 -25.79 -11.98
CA PRO A 142 7.85 -26.58 -11.56
C PRO A 142 7.91 -27.93 -12.28
N ARG A 143 9.07 -28.26 -12.86
CA ARG A 143 9.38 -29.60 -13.36
C ARG A 143 9.99 -30.43 -12.23
N GLY A 144 9.16 -31.18 -11.52
CA GLY A 144 9.59 -32.10 -10.46
C GLY A 144 9.06 -31.75 -9.06
N ARG A 145 9.35 -32.60 -8.08
CA ARG A 145 8.86 -32.44 -6.71
C ARG A 145 9.54 -31.27 -6.01
N SER A 146 8.77 -30.48 -5.28
CA SER A 146 9.34 -29.52 -4.33
C SER A 146 10.12 -30.29 -3.24
N ARG A 147 11.19 -29.70 -2.72
CA ARG A 147 11.88 -30.21 -1.51
C ARG A 147 11.21 -29.73 -0.21
N LEU A 148 10.01 -29.16 -0.30
CA LEU A 148 9.26 -28.67 0.85
C LEU A 148 8.44 -29.81 1.46
N ARG A 149 8.13 -29.68 2.75
CA ARG A 149 7.18 -30.59 3.42
C ARG A 149 5.77 -30.08 3.16
N PHE A 150 4.90 -30.99 2.72
CA PHE A 150 3.50 -30.72 2.44
C PHE A 150 2.66 -30.81 3.74
N PRO A 151 1.53 -30.08 3.85
CA PRO A 151 0.99 -29.18 2.83
C PRO A 151 1.77 -27.87 2.71
N VAL A 152 1.71 -27.25 1.54
CA VAL A 152 2.31 -25.95 1.22
C VAL A 152 1.26 -24.97 0.70
N ILE A 153 1.54 -23.67 0.80
CA ILE A 153 0.71 -22.62 0.21
C ILE A 153 1.41 -22.07 -1.03
N VAL A 154 0.75 -22.15 -2.18
CA VAL A 154 1.15 -21.47 -3.42
C VAL A 154 0.56 -20.07 -3.41
N LYS A 155 1.38 -19.05 -3.67
CA LYS A 155 0.91 -17.67 -3.77
C LYS A 155 1.78 -16.84 -4.71
N PRO A 156 1.22 -15.80 -5.36
CA PRO A 156 2.04 -14.84 -6.09
C PRO A 156 3.07 -14.16 -5.17
N SER A 157 4.30 -14.03 -5.67
CA SER A 157 5.39 -13.45 -4.89
C SER A 157 5.25 -11.95 -4.68
N LYS A 158 4.60 -11.24 -5.62
CA LYS A 158 4.54 -9.77 -5.71
C LYS A 158 3.13 -9.16 -5.74
N GLU A 159 2.12 -9.91 -5.29
CA GLU A 159 0.75 -9.40 -5.11
C GLU A 159 0.46 -9.08 -3.64
N ASP A 160 -0.54 -8.26 -3.36
CA ASP A 160 -0.97 -7.93 -2.01
C ASP A 160 -2.46 -8.27 -1.76
N GLY A 161 -2.98 -8.05 -0.56
CA GLY A 161 -4.40 -8.23 -0.24
C GLY A 161 -4.90 -9.67 -0.38
N SER A 162 -4.00 -10.65 -0.30
CA SER A 162 -4.29 -12.08 -0.59
C SER A 162 -4.78 -12.35 -2.02
N ALA A 163 -4.56 -11.42 -2.95
CA ALA A 163 -4.87 -11.62 -4.36
C ALA A 163 -4.12 -12.87 -4.90
N GLY A 164 -4.86 -13.74 -5.60
CA GLY A 164 -4.35 -15.00 -6.12
C GLY A 164 -4.15 -16.11 -5.08
N ILE A 165 -4.73 -15.98 -3.87
CA ILE A 165 -4.79 -17.04 -2.85
C ILE A 165 -6.24 -17.50 -2.67
N SER A 166 -6.46 -18.81 -2.71
CA SER A 166 -7.76 -19.46 -2.47
C SER A 166 -7.56 -20.78 -1.69
N GLU A 167 -8.64 -21.51 -1.44
CA GLU A 167 -8.55 -22.86 -0.85
C GLU A 167 -7.71 -23.82 -1.73
N GLU A 168 -7.72 -23.61 -3.06
CA GLU A 168 -6.93 -24.38 -4.03
C GLU A 168 -5.43 -24.06 -3.97
N SER A 169 -5.05 -23.01 -3.25
CA SER A 169 -3.64 -22.67 -3.02
C SER A 169 -2.94 -23.62 -2.03
N VAL A 170 -3.69 -24.47 -1.32
CA VAL A 170 -3.15 -25.49 -0.42
C VAL A 170 -2.86 -26.76 -1.22
N VAL A 171 -1.58 -27.12 -1.35
CA VAL A 171 -1.09 -28.30 -2.09
C VAL A 171 -0.43 -29.28 -1.15
#